data_AF-A0A161M8B9-F1
#
_entry.id   AF-A0A161M8B9-F1
#
_cell.length_a   1.000
_cell.length_b   1.000
_cell.length_c   1.000
_cell.angle_alpha   90.00
_cell.angle_beta   90.00
_cell.angle_gamma   90.00
#
_symmetry.space_group_name_H-M   'P 1'
#
loop_
_entity.id
_entity.type
_entity.pdbx_description
1 polymer ?
#
loop_
_entity_poly.entity_id
_entity_poly.type
_entity_poly.pdbx_seq_one_letter_code
_entity_poly.pdbx_strand_id
1 'polypeptide(L)'
;HSIGGRVAMALALDNPNAIRDLVIVDVSPIGLPPGVNFVPRLLKTLEEIKLRPDVSLIEARQDAKEQMKKYIRGEKLRNFLGTNLIVDDKLKNLYGKLMYNRLRKFS
;
A
#
# COMPACT_ATOMS: atom_id res chain seq x y z
N HIS A 1 8.03 8.85 9.60
CA HIS A 1 8.85 8.44 8.45
C HIS A 1 8.05 8.50 7.16
N SER A 2 8.68 8.77 6.00
CA SER A 2 8.04 8.80 4.66
C SER A 2 6.71 9.57 4.63
N ILE A 3 5.65 9.07 3.98
CA ILE A 3 4.34 9.74 3.91
C ILE A 3 3.73 9.98 5.30
N GLY A 4 3.94 9.08 6.27
CA GLY A 4 3.47 9.26 7.64
C GLY A 4 4.12 10.44 8.35
N GLY A 5 5.36 10.79 7.99
CA GLY A 5 6.01 12.00 8.48
C GLY A 5 5.33 13.26 7.97
N ARG A 6 4.93 13.30 6.69
CA ARG A 6 4.19 14.44 6.13
C ARG A 6 2.81 14.59 6.74
N VAL A 7 2.12 13.47 7.00
CA VAL A 7 0.83 13.48 7.71
C VAL A 7 1.00 14.09 9.10
N ALA A 8 2.04 13.68 9.84
CA ALA A 8 2.32 14.22 11.17
C ALA A 8 2.68 15.73 11.13
N MET A 9 3.45 16.18 10.14
CA MET A 9 3.73 17.61 9.93
C MET A 9 2.45 18.40 9.64
N ALA A 10 1.59 17.89 8.75
CA ALA A 10 0.32 18.53 8.43
C ALA A 10 -0.60 18.62 9.66
N LEU A 11 -0.66 17.54 10.45
CA LEU A 11 -1.42 17.53 11.70
C LEU A 11 -0.88 18.54 12.72
N ALA A 12 0.44 18.70 12.83
CA ALA A 12 1.05 19.67 13.75
C ALA A 12 0.74 21.12 13.35
N LEU A 13 0.66 21.41 12.04
CA LEU A 13 0.25 22.73 11.55
C LEU A 13 -1.24 22.99 11.77
N ASP A 14 -2.09 21.99 11.53
CA ASP A 14 -3.54 22.10 11.66
C ASP A 14 -4.00 22.12 13.13
N ASN A 15 -3.29 21.41 14.01
CA ASN A 15 -3.62 21.27 15.43
C ASN A 15 -2.38 21.47 16.31
N PRO A 16 -1.84 22.70 16.46
CA PRO A 16 -0.59 22.96 17.16
C PRO A 16 -0.58 22.50 18.63
N ASN A 17 -1.74 22.47 19.29
CA ASN A 17 -1.88 22.06 20.68
C ASN A 17 -1.96 20.54 20.87
N ALA A 18 -2.14 19.76 19.79
CA ALA A 18 -2.26 18.31 19.87
C ALA A 18 -0.90 17.59 19.85
N ILE A 19 0.17 18.28 19.47
CA ILE A 19 1.51 17.71 19.31
C ILE A 19 2.50 18.56 20.10
N ARG A 20 3.12 17.95 21.12
CA ARG A 20 4.17 18.60 21.93
C ARG A 20 5.53 18.60 21.23
N ASP A 21 5.93 17.44 20.68
CA ASP A 21 7.21 17.23 20.01
C ASP A 21 7.02 16.35 18.76
N LEU A 22 7.83 16.57 17.72
CA LEU A 22 7.76 15.82 16.46
C LEU A 22 9.16 15.44 15.95
N VAL A 23 9.40 14.15 15.75
CA VAL A 23 10.63 13.62 15.13
C VAL A 23 10.31 13.03 13.76
N ILE A 24 10.96 13.56 12.73
CA ILE A 24 10.75 13.16 11.34
C ILE A 24 12.01 12.53 10.79
N VAL A 25 11.85 11.40 10.10
CA VAL A 25 12.94 10.68 9.45
C VAL A 25 12.64 10.49 7.97
N ASP A 26 13.61 10.82 7.13
CA ASP A 26 13.66 10.52 5.68
C ASP A 26 12.51 11.13 4.86
N VAL A 27 12.04 12.32 5.26
CA VAL A 27 11.07 13.11 4.50
C VAL A 27 11.14 14.58 4.88
N SER A 28 10.92 15.48 3.91
CA SER A 28 10.76 16.92 4.12
C SER A 28 9.32 17.37 3.85
N PRO A 29 8.88 18.54 4.38
CA PRO A 29 7.56 19.11 4.04
C PRO A 29 7.52 19.74 2.64
N ILE A 30 8.68 20.01 2.03
CA ILE A 30 8.81 20.76 0.77
C ILE A 30 9.06 19.79 -0.39
N GLY A 31 8.39 20.02 -1.51
CA GLY A 31 8.56 19.25 -2.74
C GLY A 31 7.99 17.83 -2.66
N LEU A 32 7.98 17.11 -3.79
CA LEU A 32 7.62 15.69 -3.81
C LEU A 32 8.86 14.83 -3.53
N PRO A 33 8.75 13.71 -2.80
CA PRO A 33 9.85 12.78 -2.65
C PRO A 33 10.33 12.27 -4.01
N PRO A 34 11.64 12.07 -4.20
CA PRO A 34 12.16 11.41 -5.40
C PRO A 34 11.45 10.07 -5.61
N GLY A 35 10.98 9.81 -6.83
CA GLY A 35 10.33 8.54 -7.19
C GLY A 35 8.84 8.43 -6.88
N VAL A 36 8.18 9.46 -6.32
CA VAL A 36 6.71 9.44 -6.09
C VAL A 36 5.92 9.25 -7.39
N ASN A 37 6.46 9.69 -8.52
CA ASN A 37 5.83 9.57 -9.85
C ASN A 37 5.56 8.11 -10.26
N PHE A 38 6.22 7.14 -9.62
CA PHE A 38 5.99 5.72 -9.89
C PHE A 38 4.76 5.17 -9.15
N VAL A 39 4.28 5.84 -8.10
CA VAL A 39 3.16 5.37 -7.26
C VAL A 39 1.86 5.13 -8.05
N PRO A 40 1.41 6.02 -8.97
CA PRO A 40 0.21 5.75 -9.76
C PRO A 40 0.30 4.47 -10.60
N ARG A 41 1.48 4.21 -11.19
CA ARG A 41 1.74 2.98 -11.96
C ARG A 41 1.71 1.75 -11.05
N LEU A 42 2.20 1.88 -9.83
CA LEU A 42 2.16 0.82 -8.83
C LEU A 42 0.72 0.45 -8.46
N LEU A 43 -0.11 1.46 -8.18
CA LEU A 43 -1.52 1.26 -7.84
C LEU A 43 -2.27 0.58 -9.00
N LYS A 44 -2.08 1.07 -10.22
CA LYS A 44 -2.65 0.43 -11.42
C LYS A 44 -2.20 -1.03 -11.57
N THR A 45 -0.92 -1.31 -11.29
CA THR A 45 -0.41 -2.69 -11.32
C THR A 45 -1.15 -3.56 -10.31
N LEU A 46 -1.38 -3.07 -9.08
CA LEU A 46 -2.11 -3.80 -8.06
C LEU A 46 -3.58 -4.04 -8.43
N GLU A 47 -4.20 -3.09 -9.14
CA GLU A 47 -5.58 -3.24 -9.64
C GLU A 47 -5.72 -4.29 -10.75
N GLU A 48 -4.65 -4.52 -11.53
CA GLU A 48 -4.63 -5.51 -12.61
C GLU A 48 -4.35 -6.95 -12.11
N ILE A 49 -3.92 -7.13 -10.85
CA ILE A 49 -3.62 -8.46 -10.30
C ILE A 49 -4.89 -9.28 -10.17
N LYS A 50 -4.89 -10.45 -10.82
CA LYS A 50 -5.97 -11.42 -10.72
C LYS A 50 -5.66 -12.42 -9.62
N LEU A 51 -6.57 -12.53 -8.66
CA LEU A 51 -6.48 -13.50 -7.56
C LEU A 51 -7.40 -14.67 -7.89
N ARG A 52 -6.86 -15.89 -7.81
CA ARG A 52 -7.66 -17.10 -7.99
C ARG A 52 -8.48 -17.36 -6.72
N PRO A 53 -9.75 -17.77 -6.83
CA PRO A 53 -10.47 -18.30 -5.68
C PRO A 53 -9.84 -19.62 -5.23
N ASP A 54 -10.12 -20.02 -3.98
CA ASP A 54 -9.82 -21.36 -3.44
C ASP A 54 -8.34 -21.77 -3.40
N VAL A 55 -7.41 -20.81 -3.40
CA VAL A 55 -5.98 -21.04 -3.18
C VAL A 55 -5.55 -20.53 -1.81
N SER A 56 -4.46 -21.09 -1.26
CA SER A 56 -3.90 -20.57 0.00
C SER A 56 -3.37 -19.14 -0.18
N LEU A 57 -3.30 -18.38 0.92
CA LEU A 57 -2.72 -17.03 0.90
C LEU A 57 -1.25 -17.04 0.43
N ILE A 58 -0.52 -18.13 0.68
CA ILE A 58 0.87 -18.29 0.25
C ILE A 58 0.93 -18.41 -1.27
N GLU A 59 0.10 -19.27 -1.87
CA GLU A 59 0.01 -19.43 -3.33
C GLU A 59 -0.46 -18.15 -4.01
N ALA A 60 -1.49 -17.50 -3.46
CA ALA A 60 -1.99 -16.22 -3.97
C ALA A 60 -0.89 -15.13 -3.97
N ARG A 61 -0.08 -15.07 -2.91
CA ARG A 61 1.07 -14.15 -2.84
C ARG A 61 2.14 -14.49 -3.87
N GLN A 62 2.40 -15.77 -4.10
CA GLN A 62 3.36 -16.20 -5.11
C GLN A 62 2.87 -15.81 -6.52
N ASP A 63 1.63 -16.13 -6.86
CA ASP A 63 1.00 -15.79 -8.14
C ASP A 63 0.98 -14.28 -8.39
N ALA A 64 0.61 -13.50 -7.37
CA ALA A 64 0.60 -12.05 -7.46
C ALA A 64 2.00 -11.48 -7.70
N LYS A 65 3.03 -12.00 -7.03
CA LYS A 65 4.42 -11.60 -7.26
C LYS A 65 4.89 -11.94 -8.68
N GLU A 66 4.48 -13.08 -9.21
CA GLU A 66 4.77 -13.46 -10.61
C GLU A 66 4.10 -12.49 -11.60
N GLN A 67 2.81 -12.18 -11.40
CA GLN A 67 2.10 -11.19 -12.22
C GLN A 67 2.76 -9.80 -12.16
N MET A 68 3.24 -9.38 -10.98
CA MET A 68 3.93 -8.11 -10.80
C MET A 68 5.25 -8.00 -11.58
N LYS A 69 5.91 -9.11 -11.97
CA LYS A 69 7.19 -9.07 -12.71
C LYS A 69 7.09 -8.31 -14.03
N LYS A 70 5.91 -8.29 -14.65
CA LYS A 70 5.64 -7.54 -15.90
C LYS A 70 5.85 -6.03 -15.75
N TYR A 71 5.65 -5.49 -14.54
CA TYR A 71 5.64 -4.05 -14.30
C TYR A 71 6.67 -3.59 -13.26
N ILE A 72 7.10 -4.49 -12.37
CA ILE A 72 7.97 -4.19 -11.23
C ILE A 72 9.19 -5.11 -11.27
N ARG A 73 10.36 -4.54 -11.61
CA ARG A 73 11.62 -5.30 -11.67
C ARG A 73 12.20 -5.66 -10.30
N GLY A 74 12.02 -4.80 -9.30
CA GLY A 74 12.59 -4.97 -7.97
C GLY A 74 11.87 -6.03 -7.14
N GLU A 75 12.57 -7.10 -6.75
CA GLU A 75 12.00 -8.19 -5.95
C GLU A 75 11.55 -7.73 -4.56
N LYS A 76 12.36 -6.91 -3.87
CA LYS A 76 12.02 -6.37 -2.55
C LYS A 76 10.66 -5.65 -2.56
N LEU A 77 10.42 -4.85 -3.60
CA LEU A 77 9.17 -4.12 -3.78
C LEU A 77 8.00 -5.08 -4.06
N ARG A 78 8.17 -6.09 -4.91
CA ARG A 78 7.14 -7.12 -5.14
C ARG A 78 6.80 -7.88 -3.85
N ASN A 79 7.83 -8.28 -3.09
CA ASN A 79 7.67 -8.97 -1.82
C ASN A 79 6.91 -8.10 -0.82
N PHE A 80 7.30 -6.83 -0.67
CA PHE A 80 6.59 -5.85 0.15
C PHE A 80 5.12 -5.70 -0.26
N LEU A 81 4.85 -5.55 -1.55
CA LEU A 81 3.48 -5.39 -2.05
C LEU A 81 2.62 -6.63 -1.84
N GLY A 82 3.18 -7.83 -2.02
CA GLY A 82 2.48 -9.09 -1.75
C GLY A 82 1.99 -9.22 -0.30
N THR A 83 2.63 -8.55 0.67
CA THR A 83 2.15 -8.52 2.07
C THR A 83 0.82 -7.79 2.24
N ASN A 84 0.39 -7.00 1.24
CA ASN A 84 -0.88 -6.30 1.25
C ASN A 84 -2.07 -7.15 0.77
N LEU A 85 -1.86 -8.42 0.44
CA LEU A 85 -2.95 -9.38 0.21
C LEU A 85 -3.47 -9.92 1.54
N ILE A 86 -4.80 -9.94 1.66
CA ILE A 86 -5.55 -10.45 2.81
C ILE A 86 -6.64 -11.42 2.36
N VAL A 87 -7.02 -12.33 3.25
CA VAL A 87 -8.20 -13.18 3.12
C VAL A 87 -9.33 -12.48 3.88
N ASP A 88 -10.52 -12.40 3.27
CA ASP A 88 -11.74 -12.09 4.03
C ASP A 88 -12.33 -13.40 4.56
N ASP A 89 -12.22 -13.62 5.86
CA ASP A 89 -12.73 -14.83 6.52
C ASP A 89 -14.25 -14.99 6.38
N LYS A 90 -15.01 -13.89 6.17
CA LYS A 90 -16.46 -13.93 5.99
C LYS A 90 -16.87 -14.38 4.58
N LEU A 91 -16.07 -13.99 3.58
CA LEU A 91 -16.35 -14.26 2.17
C LEU A 91 -15.48 -15.39 1.60
N LYS A 92 -14.51 -15.89 2.37
CA LYS A 92 -13.43 -16.80 1.94
C LYS A 92 -12.70 -16.34 0.66
N ASN A 93 -12.75 -15.05 0.38
CA ASN A 93 -12.23 -14.44 -0.84
C ASN A 93 -10.94 -13.67 -0.55
N LEU A 94 -10.07 -13.60 -1.57
CA LEU A 94 -8.80 -12.89 -1.49
C LEU A 94 -8.93 -11.47 -2.05
N TYR A 95 -8.38 -10.50 -1.32
CA TYR A 95 -8.38 -9.09 -1.72
C TYR A 95 -7.03 -8.43 -1.47
N GLY A 96 -6.66 -7.47 -2.31
CA GLY A 96 -5.68 -6.46 -1.92
C GLY A 96 -6.29 -5.52 -0.88
N LYS A 97 -5.57 -5.16 0.19
CA LYS A 97 -6.05 -4.25 1.25
C LYS A 97 -6.67 -2.95 0.71
N LEU A 98 -6.12 -2.40 -0.37
CA LEU A 98 -6.65 -1.21 -1.04
C LEU A 98 -8.07 -1.45 -1.57
N MET A 99 -8.30 -2.58 -2.25
CA MET A 99 -9.61 -2.95 -2.79
C MET A 99 -10.58 -3.31 -1.67
N TYR A 100 -10.13 -4.03 -0.64
CA TYR A 100 -10.94 -4.40 0.51
C TYR A 100 -11.53 -3.19 1.23
N ASN A 101 -10.71 -2.17 1.52
CA ASN A 101 -11.19 -0.95 2.19
C ASN A 101 -12.16 -0.13 1.33
N ARG A 102 -12.08 -0.25 -0.01
CA ARG A 102 -13.05 0.36 -0.92
C ARG A 102 -14.41 -0.33 -0.79
N LEU A 103 -14.43 -1.67 -0.77
CA LEU A 103 -15.66 -2.44 -0.64
C LEU A 103 -16.40 -2.13 0.68
N ARG A 104 -15.69 -2.03 1.81
CA ARG A 104 -16.31 -1.72 3.11
C ARG A 104 -16.85 -0.29 3.24
N LYS A 105 -16.37 0.67 2.44
CA LYS A 105 -16.90 2.04 2.48
C LYS A 105 -18.27 2.18 1.80
N PHE A 106 -18.72 1.16 1.07
CA PHE A 106 -20.01 1.13 0.38
C PHE A 106 -20.96 0.02 0.88
N SER A 107 -20.64 -0.60 2.03
CA SER A 107 -21.45 -1.63 2.71
C SER A 107 -21.85 -1.16 4.10
#